data_AF-A0A2F0ARQ6-F1
#
_entry.id   AF-A0A2F0ARQ6-F1
#
_cell.length_a   1.000
_cell.length_b   1.000
_cell.length_c   1.000
_cell.angle_alpha   90.00
_cell.angle_beta   90.00
_cell.angle_gamma   90.00
#
_symmetry.space_group_name_H-M   'P 1'
#
loop_
_entity.id
_entity.type
_entity.pdbx_description
1 polymer ?
#
loop_
_entity_poly.entity_id
_entity_poly.type
_entity_poly.pdbx_seq_one_letter_code
_entity_poly.pdbx_strand_id
1 'polypeptide(L)'
;MSKFIKFSLSFGLGLILCGGTALALDNDPALHRLCVGVQVAPEAPCGSRPQANTEAFRLLTKEYALALSPTIMAPAETMGINGFQFNVQFATTTINADRDYWTTGIEDENPSSTLVATRIGIRKGLPGSIEIGMDTSYLFFSELWMFGVMAKWAPHEGMDSVPIDFALRGSFNRLIGSSELVMSTAGLDVVLSKSFGLAGVVNLSPYIAYSPLWVFSRSNVIDSTPGTREVNGEGDFVFTEQEQRVDRLTMGIRFITGAFNFTPEVTLSSGQQTYGVNLGADF
;
A
#
# COMPACT_ATOMS: atom_id res chain seq x y z
N MET A 1 31.88 -34.77 10.33
CA MET A 1 30.59 -34.80 11.05
C MET A 1 29.85 -33.52 10.67
N SER A 2 29.18 -33.53 9.52
CA SER A 2 28.53 -32.37 8.91
C SER A 2 27.07 -32.28 9.36
N LYS A 3 26.64 -31.09 9.79
CA LYS A 3 25.21 -30.78 9.98
C LYS A 3 24.77 -29.88 8.83
N PHE A 4 24.06 -30.47 7.89
CA PHE A 4 23.29 -29.74 6.88
C PHE A 4 22.02 -29.18 7.53
N ILE A 5 21.88 -27.86 7.54
CA ILE A 5 20.64 -27.16 7.87
C ILE A 5 19.79 -27.16 6.59
N LYS A 6 18.65 -27.84 6.62
CA LYS A 6 17.64 -27.79 5.55
C LYS A 6 16.77 -26.56 5.79
N PHE A 7 16.90 -25.55 4.92
CA PHE A 7 15.95 -24.45 4.82
C PHE A 7 14.88 -24.85 3.81
N SER A 8 13.67 -25.18 4.28
CA SER A 8 12.51 -25.47 3.44
C SER A 8 11.65 -24.23 3.36
N LEU A 9 11.82 -23.44 2.31
CA LEU A 9 10.94 -22.32 1.99
C LEU A 9 9.74 -22.86 1.21
N SER A 10 8.63 -23.13 1.89
CA SER A 10 7.38 -23.54 1.26
C SER A 10 6.53 -22.30 0.96
N PHE A 11 6.58 -21.83 -0.29
CA PHE A 11 5.73 -20.74 -0.77
C PHE A 11 4.36 -21.33 -1.16
N GLY A 12 3.41 -21.33 -0.24
CA GLY A 12 2.05 -21.76 -0.48
C GLY A 12 1.20 -20.59 -0.98
N LEU A 13 1.04 -20.46 -2.30
CA LEU A 13 0.10 -19.52 -2.90
C LEU A 13 -1.28 -20.18 -2.99
N GLY A 14 -2.12 -19.95 -1.99
CA GLY A 14 -3.53 -20.34 -1.99
C GLY A 14 -4.42 -19.11 -1.99
N LEU A 15 -4.90 -18.68 -3.16
CA LEU A 15 -5.93 -17.66 -3.25
C LEU A 15 -7.29 -18.33 -3.07
N ILE A 16 -7.78 -18.38 -1.83
CA ILE A 16 -9.13 -18.85 -1.51
C ILE A 16 -10.05 -17.63 -1.45
N LEU A 17 -10.84 -17.43 -2.51
CA LEU A 17 -11.99 -16.52 -2.49
C LEU A 17 -13.14 -17.21 -1.74
N CYS A 18 -13.10 -17.18 -0.42
CA CYS A 18 -14.25 -17.54 0.41
C CYS A 18 -15.09 -16.27 0.65
N GLY A 19 -16.30 -16.25 0.08
CA GLY A 19 -17.36 -15.35 0.54
C GLY A 19 -17.80 -15.79 1.94
N GLY A 20 -17.17 -15.22 2.96
CA GLY A 20 -17.55 -15.39 4.37
C GLY A 20 -18.56 -14.33 4.80
N THR A 21 -19.37 -14.69 5.78
CA THR A 21 -20.07 -13.73 6.65
C THR A 21 -19.11 -12.61 7.07
N ALA A 22 -19.56 -11.35 7.07
CA ALA A 22 -18.78 -10.21 7.54
C ALA A 22 -18.28 -10.48 8.96
N LEU A 23 -17.04 -10.90 9.08
CA LEU A 23 -16.31 -11.11 10.31
C LEU A 23 -15.07 -10.24 10.16
N ALA A 24 -14.85 -9.38 11.15
CA ALA A 24 -13.58 -8.69 11.32
C ALA A 24 -12.43 -9.71 11.21
N LEU A 25 -11.48 -9.40 10.33
CA LEU A 25 -10.26 -10.16 10.12
C LEU A 25 -9.10 -9.49 10.87
N ASP A 26 -8.03 -10.25 11.11
CA ASP A 26 -6.95 -9.89 12.04
C ASP A 26 -6.36 -8.48 11.85
N ASN A 27 -6.18 -8.05 10.60
CA ASN A 27 -5.63 -6.75 10.21
C ASN A 27 -6.71 -5.69 9.91
N ASP A 28 -7.96 -5.89 10.34
CA ASP A 28 -8.98 -4.85 10.24
C ASP A 28 -8.76 -3.75 11.30
N PRO A 29 -8.99 -2.47 10.96
CA PRO A 29 -8.84 -1.39 11.93
C PRO A 29 -9.91 -1.49 13.03
N ALA A 30 -9.47 -1.50 14.28
CA ALA A 30 -10.31 -1.43 15.48
C ALA A 30 -10.20 -0.02 16.10
N LEU A 31 -10.70 0.99 15.39
CA LEU A 31 -10.51 2.40 15.77
C LEU A 31 -11.24 2.77 17.06
N HIS A 32 -12.29 2.02 17.42
CA HIS A 32 -13.02 2.17 18.69
C HIS A 32 -12.14 2.00 19.94
N ARG A 33 -10.98 1.35 19.82
CA ARG A 33 -10.00 1.23 20.91
C ARG A 33 -8.95 2.33 20.93
N LEU A 34 -8.82 3.11 19.86
CA LEU A 34 -7.84 4.19 19.73
C LEU A 34 -8.32 5.49 20.38
N CYS A 35 -8.75 5.41 21.63
CA CYS A 35 -9.20 6.57 22.39
C CYS A 35 -8.51 6.66 23.74
N VAL A 36 -8.58 7.85 24.31
CA VAL A 36 -8.12 8.18 25.65
C VAL A 36 -9.36 8.44 26.49
N GLY A 37 -9.41 7.81 27.65
CA GLY A 37 -10.48 8.05 28.62
C GLY A 37 -10.24 7.25 29.89
N VAL A 38 -11.15 7.40 30.85
CA VAL A 38 -11.10 6.62 32.09
C VAL A 38 -11.85 5.33 31.83
N GLN A 39 -11.13 4.22 31.69
CA GLN A 39 -11.75 2.91 31.55
C GLN A 39 -12.67 2.63 32.75
N VAL A 40 -13.96 2.45 32.51
CA VAL A 40 -14.95 2.12 33.55
C VAL A 40 -15.40 0.66 33.50
N ALA A 41 -15.15 -0.04 32.38
CA ALA A 41 -15.44 -1.45 32.19
C ALA A 41 -14.53 -2.06 31.09
N PRO A 42 -14.33 -3.39 31.06
CA PRO A 42 -13.60 -4.06 29.97
C PRO A 42 -14.19 -3.81 28.58
N GLU A 43 -15.53 -3.73 28.48
CA GLU A 43 -16.27 -3.51 27.23
C GLU A 43 -16.29 -2.02 26.79
N ALA A 44 -15.76 -1.13 27.63
CA ALA A 44 -15.68 0.30 27.40
C ALA A 44 -14.23 0.78 27.62
N PRO A 45 -13.31 0.47 26.68
CA PRO A 45 -11.87 0.72 26.84
C PRO A 45 -11.57 2.19 27.15
N CYS A 46 -12.42 3.11 26.69
CA CYS A 46 -12.26 4.55 26.86
C CYS A 46 -13.30 5.19 27.80
N GLY A 47 -14.15 4.37 28.41
CA GLY A 47 -15.20 4.79 29.33
C GLY A 47 -16.24 5.73 28.74
N SER A 48 -16.95 6.44 29.62
CA SER A 48 -18.18 7.19 29.27
C SER A 48 -17.94 8.56 28.63
N ARG A 49 -16.69 8.93 28.34
CA ARG A 49 -16.30 10.19 27.67
C ARG A 49 -15.03 9.98 26.85
N PRO A 50 -15.10 9.19 25.77
CA PRO A 50 -13.93 8.88 24.98
C PRO A 50 -13.44 10.12 24.24
N GLN A 51 -12.12 10.29 24.24
CA GLN A 51 -11.44 11.28 23.40
C GLN A 51 -10.61 10.56 22.35
N ALA A 52 -10.71 10.98 21.08
CA ALA A 52 -9.91 10.42 20.00
C ALA A 52 -8.40 10.52 20.31
N ASN A 53 -7.67 9.40 20.23
CA ASN A 53 -6.21 9.42 20.27
C ASN A 53 -5.65 9.73 18.88
N THR A 54 -5.69 11.01 18.51
CA THR A 54 -5.35 11.47 17.16
C THR A 54 -3.94 11.08 16.72
N GLU A 55 -2.96 11.06 17.63
CA GLU A 55 -1.59 10.69 17.29
C GLU A 55 -1.45 9.19 16.98
N ALA A 56 -2.09 8.32 17.77
CA ALA A 56 -2.11 6.89 17.50
C ALA A 56 -2.79 6.58 16.16
N PHE A 57 -3.94 7.22 15.90
CA PHE A 57 -4.64 7.13 14.62
C PHE A 57 -3.75 7.57 13.46
N ARG A 58 -3.09 8.72 13.59
CA ARG A 58 -2.18 9.29 12.59
C ARG A 58 -0.99 8.35 12.29
N LEU A 59 -0.45 7.66 13.29
CA LEU A 59 0.66 6.72 13.09
C LEU A 59 0.18 5.40 12.44
N LEU A 60 -0.97 4.89 12.87
CA LEU A 60 -1.58 3.68 12.31
C LEU A 60 -1.94 3.88 10.84
N THR A 61 -2.66 4.96 10.50
CA THR A 61 -3.11 5.22 9.12
C THR A 61 -1.94 5.53 8.19
N LYS A 62 -0.86 6.11 8.69
CA LYS A 62 0.40 6.26 7.94
C LYS A 62 0.95 4.92 7.48
N GLU A 63 1.02 3.94 8.37
CA GLU A 63 1.61 2.63 8.07
C GLU A 63 0.67 1.78 7.19
N TYR A 64 -0.65 1.86 7.41
CA TYR A 64 -1.64 1.32 6.46
C TYR A 64 -1.50 1.92 5.06
N ALA A 65 -1.38 3.26 4.97
CA ALA A 65 -1.19 3.94 3.70
C ALA A 65 0.10 3.46 3.01
N LEU A 66 1.21 3.33 3.72
CA LEU A 66 2.45 2.80 3.14
C LEU A 66 2.30 1.36 2.61
N ALA A 67 1.55 0.51 3.30
CA ALA A 67 1.33 -0.87 2.88
C ALA A 67 0.39 -1.00 1.67
N LEU A 68 -0.65 -0.16 1.60
CA LEU A 68 -1.66 -0.22 0.55
C LEU A 68 -1.32 0.65 -0.67
N SER A 69 -0.54 1.74 -0.49
CA SER A 69 -0.25 2.69 -1.57
C SER A 69 0.53 2.08 -2.72
N PRO A 70 0.29 2.58 -3.95
CA PRO A 70 0.95 2.06 -5.12
C PRO A 70 2.47 2.26 -5.03
N THR A 71 3.16 1.17 -5.35
CA THR A 71 4.58 1.12 -5.69
C THR A 71 4.79 1.63 -7.13
N ILE A 72 6.03 1.90 -7.54
CA ILE A 72 6.29 2.47 -8.87
C ILE A 72 6.22 1.37 -9.93
N MET A 73 6.94 0.26 -9.70
CA MET A 73 6.93 -0.99 -10.48
C MET A 73 7.09 -0.81 -12.00
N ALA A 74 7.66 0.33 -12.41
CA ALA A 74 7.94 0.67 -13.80
C ALA A 74 9.06 1.71 -13.87
N PRO A 75 10.01 1.55 -14.81
CA PRO A 75 10.94 2.61 -15.15
C PRO A 75 10.24 3.80 -15.82
N ALA A 76 11.03 4.84 -16.14
CA ALA A 76 10.51 6.06 -16.74
C ALA A 76 9.94 5.82 -18.14
N GLU A 77 10.58 4.96 -18.95
CA GLU A 77 10.14 4.62 -20.30
C GLU A 77 8.66 4.18 -20.34
N THR A 78 7.95 4.65 -21.35
CA THR A 78 6.55 4.31 -21.58
C THR A 78 6.40 3.06 -22.42
N MET A 79 5.22 2.43 -22.33
CA MET A 79 4.85 1.28 -23.16
C MET A 79 4.55 1.65 -24.63
N GLY A 80 4.52 2.95 -24.94
CA GLY A 80 4.13 3.46 -26.26
C GLY A 80 2.62 3.40 -26.53
N ILE A 81 2.20 4.07 -27.62
CA ILE A 81 0.78 4.28 -27.97
C ILE A 81 -0.05 3.00 -28.13
N ASN A 82 0.58 1.88 -28.50
CA ASN A 82 -0.12 0.61 -28.70
C ASN A 82 -0.05 -0.30 -27.48
N GLY A 83 0.85 -0.04 -26.53
CA GLY A 83 1.07 -0.93 -25.39
C GLY A 83 -0.04 -0.89 -24.35
N PHE A 84 -0.42 -2.06 -23.88
CA PHE A 84 -1.24 -2.33 -22.71
C PHE A 84 -0.46 -3.22 -21.76
N GLN A 85 -0.64 -3.02 -20.45
CA GLN A 85 -0.15 -3.94 -19.44
C GLN A 85 -1.28 -4.43 -18.56
N PHE A 86 -1.23 -5.71 -18.23
CA PHE A 86 -1.86 -6.28 -17.06
C PHE A 86 -0.78 -6.72 -16.08
N ASN A 87 -0.96 -6.49 -14.77
CA ASN A 87 0.01 -6.92 -13.77
C ASN A 87 -0.63 -7.38 -12.46
N VAL A 88 0.13 -8.21 -11.75
CA VAL A 88 -0.11 -8.60 -10.37
C VAL A 88 1.15 -8.32 -9.57
N GLN A 89 0.99 -7.70 -8.41
CA GLN A 89 2.08 -7.30 -7.53
C GLN A 89 1.85 -7.87 -6.14
N PHE A 90 2.93 -8.26 -5.48
CA PHE A 90 2.93 -8.61 -4.07
C PHE A 90 3.92 -7.68 -3.37
N ALA A 91 3.49 -7.07 -2.27
CA ALA A 91 4.32 -6.16 -1.48
C ALA A 91 4.23 -6.53 0.00
N THR A 92 5.38 -6.54 0.66
CA THR A 92 5.50 -6.71 2.11
C THR A 92 6.07 -5.43 2.70
N THR A 93 5.35 -4.81 3.63
CA THR A 93 5.74 -3.57 4.30
C THR A 93 5.97 -3.83 5.77
N THR A 94 7.14 -3.44 6.28
CA THR A 94 7.44 -3.51 7.71
C THR A 94 6.61 -2.49 8.47
N ILE A 95 6.12 -2.84 9.65
CA ILE A 95 5.39 -1.95 10.55
C ILE A 95 6.00 -1.95 11.94
N ASN A 96 5.69 -0.93 12.75
CA ASN A 96 6.11 -0.89 14.14
C ASN A 96 5.12 -1.66 15.03
N ALA A 97 5.04 -2.97 14.85
CA ALA A 97 4.06 -3.85 15.50
C ALA A 97 4.02 -3.73 17.03
N ASP A 98 5.16 -3.51 17.69
CA ASP A 98 5.24 -3.41 19.16
C ASP A 98 4.65 -2.10 19.74
N ARG A 99 4.14 -1.21 18.89
CA ARG A 99 3.60 0.08 19.33
C ARG A 99 2.12 -0.02 19.65
N ASP A 100 1.70 0.70 20.70
CA ASP A 100 0.32 0.69 21.20
C ASP A 100 -0.73 0.93 20.10
N TYR A 101 -0.43 1.77 19.11
CA TYR A 101 -1.37 2.06 18.01
C TYR A 101 -1.64 0.86 17.08
N TRP A 102 -0.75 -0.13 17.05
CA TRP A 102 -0.99 -1.40 16.35
C TRP A 102 -1.60 -2.44 17.29
N THR A 103 -1.10 -2.59 18.51
CA THR A 103 -1.65 -3.59 19.46
C THR A 103 -3.07 -3.26 19.92
N THR A 104 -3.50 -2.00 19.85
CA THR A 104 -4.90 -1.62 20.15
C THR A 104 -5.71 -1.30 18.90
N GLY A 105 -5.05 -0.88 17.81
CA GLY A 105 -5.72 -0.32 16.63
C GLY A 105 -6.13 -1.32 15.57
N ILE A 106 -5.92 -2.63 15.79
CA ILE A 106 -6.39 -3.71 14.91
C ILE A 106 -7.13 -4.77 15.69
N GLU A 107 -8.04 -5.48 15.05
CA GLU A 107 -8.90 -6.49 15.66
C GLU A 107 -8.14 -7.58 16.44
N ASP A 108 -7.06 -8.14 15.90
CA ASP A 108 -6.29 -9.24 16.54
C ASP A 108 -5.46 -8.83 17.78
N GLU A 109 -5.21 -7.53 18.00
CA GLU A 109 -4.34 -6.98 19.07
C GLU A 109 -2.88 -7.49 19.08
N ASN A 110 -2.54 -8.44 18.21
CA ASN A 110 -1.23 -9.09 18.11
C ASN A 110 -0.66 -8.94 16.67
N PRO A 111 -0.34 -7.69 16.27
CA PRO A 111 0.10 -7.37 14.92
C PRO A 111 1.34 -8.16 14.51
N SER A 112 1.33 -8.69 13.28
CA SER A 112 2.56 -9.14 12.62
C SER A 112 3.51 -7.96 12.40
N SER A 113 4.82 -8.17 12.47
CA SER A 113 5.83 -7.14 12.14
C SER A 113 5.78 -6.63 10.68
N THR A 114 4.97 -7.26 9.83
CA THR A 114 4.82 -6.90 8.42
C THR A 114 3.38 -7.03 7.95
N LEU A 115 2.98 -6.11 7.08
CA LEU A 115 1.75 -6.16 6.30
C LEU A 115 2.03 -6.67 4.89
N VAL A 116 1.22 -7.61 4.41
CA VAL A 116 1.33 -8.15 3.05
C VAL A 116 0.13 -7.69 2.25
N ALA A 117 0.39 -7.03 1.12
CA ALA A 117 -0.65 -6.61 0.19
C ALA A 117 -0.41 -7.21 -1.20
N THR A 118 -1.51 -7.57 -1.88
CA THR A 118 -1.50 -7.88 -3.30
C THR A 118 -2.12 -6.73 -4.07
N ARG A 119 -1.67 -6.48 -5.29
CA ARG A 119 -2.27 -5.49 -6.18
C ARG A 119 -2.44 -6.05 -7.57
N ILE A 120 -3.54 -5.70 -8.20
CA ILE A 120 -3.81 -6.01 -9.61
C ILE A 120 -3.96 -4.68 -10.32
N GLY A 121 -3.22 -4.50 -11.41
CA GLY A 121 -3.19 -3.23 -12.14
C GLY A 121 -3.29 -3.43 -13.64
N ILE A 122 -3.86 -2.43 -14.29
CA ILE A 122 -3.79 -2.29 -15.74
C ILE A 122 -3.24 -0.91 -16.12
N ARG A 123 -2.46 -0.87 -17.19
CA ARG A 123 -1.90 0.37 -17.74
C ARG A 123 -2.06 0.42 -19.24
N LYS A 124 -2.18 1.63 -19.77
CA LYS A 124 -2.29 1.91 -21.19
C LYS A 124 -1.38 3.08 -21.56
N GLY A 125 -0.47 2.85 -22.50
CA GLY A 125 0.25 3.91 -23.18
C GLY A 125 -0.63 4.68 -24.18
N LEU A 126 -0.41 5.99 -24.24
CA LEU A 126 -1.12 6.98 -25.02
C LEU A 126 -0.12 7.79 -25.88
N PRO A 127 -0.61 8.56 -26.88
CA PRO A 127 0.26 9.48 -27.61
C PRO A 127 0.94 10.50 -26.68
N GLY A 128 2.14 10.94 -27.07
CA GLY A 128 2.89 11.98 -26.33
C GLY A 128 3.61 11.48 -25.08
N SER A 129 3.99 10.19 -25.05
CA SER A 129 4.72 9.56 -23.93
C SER A 129 3.94 9.67 -22.61
N ILE A 130 2.63 9.49 -22.71
CA ILE A 130 1.71 9.48 -21.57
C ILE A 130 1.27 8.04 -21.32
N GLU A 131 1.07 7.67 -20.07
CA GLU A 131 0.35 6.48 -19.67
C GLU A 131 -0.75 6.84 -18.68
N ILE A 132 -1.83 6.07 -18.73
CA ILE A 132 -2.85 6.06 -17.69
C ILE A 132 -3.03 4.63 -17.18
N GLY A 133 -3.49 4.51 -15.95
CA GLY A 133 -3.73 3.20 -15.37
C GLY A 133 -4.69 3.26 -14.20
N MET A 134 -5.11 2.07 -13.79
CA MET A 134 -5.85 1.85 -12.57
C MET A 134 -5.36 0.58 -11.90
N ASP A 135 -5.50 0.54 -10.58
CA ASP A 135 -5.13 -0.61 -9.78
C ASP A 135 -6.07 -0.79 -8.59
N THR A 136 -6.09 -2.01 -8.08
CA THR A 136 -6.76 -2.36 -6.83
C THR A 136 -5.80 -3.13 -5.96
N SER A 137 -5.68 -2.71 -4.70
CA SER A 137 -4.79 -3.30 -3.70
C SER A 137 -5.64 -3.93 -2.61
N TYR A 138 -5.28 -5.14 -2.17
CA TYR A 138 -5.91 -5.86 -1.08
C TYR A 138 -4.88 -6.16 -0.01
N LEU A 139 -5.19 -5.83 1.25
CA LEU A 139 -4.36 -6.18 2.39
C LEU A 139 -4.76 -7.58 2.89
N PHE A 140 -3.78 -8.45 3.10
CA PHE A 140 -4.05 -9.82 3.54
C PHE A 140 -4.56 -9.84 4.98
N PHE A 141 -5.47 -10.76 5.27
CA PHE A 141 -6.12 -10.91 6.58
C PHE A 141 -6.86 -9.64 7.01
N SER A 142 -7.43 -8.90 6.06
CA SER A 142 -8.34 -7.78 6.32
C SER A 142 -9.46 -7.76 5.27
N GLU A 143 -10.45 -6.90 5.48
CA GLU A 143 -11.47 -6.51 4.51
C GLU A 143 -11.05 -5.25 3.72
N LEU A 144 -9.81 -4.77 3.92
CA LEU A 144 -9.33 -3.52 3.35
C LEU A 144 -8.92 -3.67 1.88
N TRP A 145 -9.60 -2.89 1.04
CA TRP A 145 -9.26 -2.71 -0.37
C TRP A 145 -8.93 -1.25 -0.64
N MET A 146 -7.98 -0.99 -1.55
CA MET A 146 -7.69 0.36 -2.01
C MET A 146 -7.72 0.41 -3.53
N PHE A 147 -8.61 1.24 -4.07
CA PHE A 147 -8.74 1.45 -5.51
C PHE A 147 -7.99 2.71 -5.94
N GLY A 148 -7.24 2.64 -7.03
CA GLY A 148 -6.30 3.66 -7.47
C GLY A 148 -6.41 3.97 -8.95
N VAL A 149 -6.10 5.22 -9.29
CA VAL A 149 -5.83 5.66 -10.66
C VAL A 149 -4.48 6.37 -10.73
N MET A 150 -3.82 6.26 -11.88
CA MET A 150 -2.52 6.86 -12.12
C MET A 150 -2.42 7.46 -13.51
N ALA A 151 -1.58 8.49 -13.63
CA ALA A 151 -1.13 9.05 -14.88
C ALA A 151 0.39 9.22 -14.83
N LYS A 152 1.10 8.83 -15.89
CA LYS A 152 2.54 9.00 -16.04
C LYS A 152 2.80 9.80 -17.31
N TRP A 153 3.79 10.67 -17.27
CA TRP A 153 4.29 11.38 -18.44
C TRP A 153 5.82 11.31 -18.45
N ALA A 154 6.36 10.79 -19.55
CA ALA A 154 7.79 10.69 -19.79
C ALA A 154 8.18 11.69 -20.89
N PRO A 155 8.47 12.96 -20.58
CA PRO A 155 8.84 13.94 -21.59
C PRO A 155 10.13 13.55 -22.32
N HIS A 156 10.94 12.69 -21.71
CA HIS A 156 12.22 12.27 -22.22
C HIS A 156 12.43 10.78 -22.00
N GLU A 157 12.37 10.01 -23.08
CA GLU A 157 12.56 8.55 -23.09
C GLU A 157 13.31 8.10 -24.36
N GLY A 158 14.15 7.07 -24.25
CA GLY A 158 14.68 6.32 -25.39
C GLY A 158 15.64 7.06 -26.32
N MET A 159 16.20 8.20 -25.91
CA MET A 159 17.16 8.97 -26.71
C MET A 159 18.59 8.52 -26.43
N ASP A 160 19.35 8.25 -27.51
CA ASP A 160 20.77 7.88 -27.41
C ASP A 160 21.67 9.03 -26.91
N SER A 161 21.25 10.28 -27.12
CA SER A 161 22.01 11.47 -26.76
C SER A 161 21.98 11.81 -25.27
N VAL A 162 20.97 11.31 -24.54
CA VAL A 162 20.80 11.59 -23.11
C VAL A 162 20.85 10.28 -22.34
N PRO A 163 21.74 10.17 -21.34
CA PRO A 163 22.03 8.88 -20.72
C PRO A 163 20.92 8.35 -19.81
N ILE A 164 19.91 9.15 -19.47
CA ILE A 164 18.89 8.82 -18.45
C ILE A 164 17.50 9.22 -18.95
N ASP A 165 16.54 8.31 -18.81
CA ASP A 165 15.12 8.55 -19.07
C ASP A 165 14.47 9.16 -17.82
N PHE A 166 13.51 10.06 -18.03
CA PHE A 166 12.84 10.79 -16.95
C PHE A 166 11.33 10.76 -17.13
N ALA A 167 10.62 10.49 -16.03
CA ALA A 167 9.17 10.54 -15.98
C ALA A 167 8.64 11.17 -14.69
N LEU A 168 7.47 11.78 -14.82
CA LEU A 168 6.63 12.20 -13.71
C LEU A 168 5.41 11.31 -13.65
N ARG A 169 5.00 10.90 -12.45
CA ARG A 169 3.79 10.12 -12.24
C ARG A 169 2.95 10.71 -11.13
N GLY A 170 1.65 10.88 -11.38
CA GLY A 170 0.66 11.20 -10.36
C GLY A 170 -0.19 9.98 -10.05
N SER A 171 -0.61 9.83 -8.80
CA SER A 171 -1.57 8.80 -8.39
C SER A 171 -2.56 9.32 -7.35
N PHE A 172 -3.77 8.77 -7.37
CA PHE A 172 -4.78 8.98 -6.35
C PHE A 172 -5.47 7.67 -6.03
N ASN A 173 -5.62 7.37 -4.74
CA ASN A 173 -6.17 6.09 -4.29
C ASN A 173 -7.14 6.30 -3.13
N ARG A 174 -8.14 5.42 -3.02
CA ARG A 174 -9.21 5.49 -2.03
C ARG A 174 -9.41 4.13 -1.38
N LEU A 175 -9.36 4.10 -0.04
CA LEU A 175 -9.68 2.93 0.76
C LEU A 175 -11.19 2.68 0.74
N ILE A 176 -11.56 1.41 0.60
CA ILE A 176 -12.91 0.86 0.72
C ILE A 176 -12.86 -0.42 1.57
N GLY A 177 -14.01 -0.89 2.03
CA GLY A 177 -14.11 -2.11 2.83
C GLY A 177 -13.98 -1.91 4.34
N SER A 178 -13.71 -0.69 4.82
CA SER A 178 -13.81 -0.37 6.26
C SER A 178 -15.08 0.42 6.56
N SER A 179 -15.78 0.04 7.63
CA SER A 179 -16.91 0.80 8.19
C SER A 179 -16.45 1.99 9.04
N GLU A 180 -15.27 1.90 9.65
CA GLU A 180 -14.73 2.88 10.59
C GLU A 180 -13.75 3.84 9.92
N LEU A 181 -12.82 3.32 9.11
CA LEU A 181 -11.70 4.07 8.54
C LEU A 181 -12.03 4.62 7.16
N VAL A 182 -11.82 5.92 7.00
CA VAL A 182 -11.95 6.63 5.74
C VAL A 182 -10.59 7.19 5.33
N MET A 183 -9.93 6.55 4.37
CA MET A 183 -8.57 6.90 3.95
C MET A 183 -8.45 7.12 2.44
N SER A 184 -7.67 8.13 2.04
CA SER A 184 -7.25 8.36 0.67
C SER A 184 -5.76 8.68 0.63
N THR A 185 -5.12 8.40 -0.50
CA THR A 185 -3.72 8.79 -0.73
C THR A 185 -3.57 9.49 -2.06
N ALA A 186 -2.69 10.49 -2.12
CA ALA A 186 -2.26 11.15 -3.33
C ALA A 186 -0.74 11.07 -3.43
N GLY A 187 -0.20 10.78 -4.60
CA GLY A 187 1.25 10.64 -4.79
C GLY A 187 1.73 11.40 -6.02
N LEU A 188 2.95 11.94 -5.93
CA LEU A 188 3.69 12.48 -7.06
C LEU A 188 5.08 11.84 -7.06
N ASP A 189 5.44 11.20 -8.17
CA ASP A 189 6.69 10.46 -8.30
C ASP A 189 7.55 11.10 -9.39
N VAL A 190 8.84 11.24 -9.09
CA VAL A 190 9.89 11.54 -10.07
C VAL A 190 10.68 10.27 -10.30
N VAL A 191 10.71 9.76 -11.53
CA VAL A 191 11.34 8.49 -11.88
C VAL A 191 12.49 8.74 -12.85
N LEU A 192 13.65 8.17 -12.54
CA LEU A 192 14.82 8.14 -13.40
C LEU A 192 15.17 6.69 -13.72
N SER A 193 15.44 6.38 -14.98
CA SER A 193 15.80 5.02 -15.38
C SER A 193 16.76 4.99 -16.55
N LYS A 194 17.31 3.80 -16.82
CA LYS A 194 17.98 3.51 -18.09
C LYS A 194 17.76 2.07 -18.49
N SER A 195 17.46 1.87 -19.78
CA SER A 195 17.18 0.58 -20.39
C SER A 195 18.43 0.00 -21.05
N PHE A 196 18.68 -1.29 -20.86
CA PHE A 196 19.82 -2.01 -21.42
C PHE A 196 19.35 -3.31 -22.07
N GLY A 197 19.67 -3.50 -23.35
CA GLY A 197 19.51 -4.79 -24.01
C GLY A 197 20.56 -5.78 -23.53
N LEU A 198 20.13 -6.92 -22.99
CA LEU A 198 21.00 -8.01 -22.53
C LEU A 198 20.80 -9.24 -23.42
N ALA A 199 21.89 -9.72 -24.02
CA ALA A 199 21.94 -10.93 -24.85
C ALA A 199 20.90 -10.96 -26.00
N GLY A 200 20.38 -9.81 -26.42
CA GLY A 200 19.42 -9.67 -27.53
C GLY A 200 17.99 -10.18 -27.26
N VAL A 201 17.72 -10.71 -26.08
CA VAL A 201 16.43 -11.38 -25.74
C VAL A 201 15.77 -10.85 -24.46
N VAL A 202 16.54 -10.16 -23.61
CA VAL A 202 16.05 -9.58 -22.37
C VAL A 202 16.37 -8.09 -22.36
N ASN A 203 15.42 -7.26 -21.94
CA ASN A 203 15.68 -5.88 -21.59
C ASN A 203 15.71 -5.74 -20.06
N LEU A 204 16.77 -5.14 -19.54
CA LEU A 204 16.94 -4.81 -18.13
C LEU A 204 16.89 -3.28 -17.96
N SER A 205 16.01 -2.80 -17.09
CA SER A 205 15.82 -1.37 -16.83
C SER A 205 15.88 -1.07 -15.32
N PRO A 206 17.05 -0.75 -14.74
CA PRO A 206 17.13 -0.18 -13.40
C PRO A 206 16.46 1.19 -13.36
N TYR A 207 15.84 1.49 -12.22
CA TYR A 207 15.26 2.79 -11.94
C TYR A 207 15.34 3.17 -10.47
N ILE A 208 15.30 4.47 -10.23
CA ILE A 208 15.16 5.08 -8.92
C ILE A 208 14.04 6.12 -8.98
N ALA A 209 13.29 6.26 -7.89
CA ALA A 209 12.23 7.25 -7.81
C ALA A 209 12.15 7.92 -6.45
N TYR A 210 11.81 9.21 -6.45
CA TYR A 210 11.44 9.95 -5.25
C TYR A 210 9.94 10.23 -5.29
N SER A 211 9.26 9.92 -4.19
CA SER A 211 7.81 9.76 -4.16
C SER A 211 7.19 10.31 -2.88
N PRO A 212 6.96 11.64 -2.78
CA PRO A 212 6.08 12.21 -1.77
C PRO A 212 4.67 11.62 -1.87
N LEU A 213 4.18 11.10 -0.75
CA LEU A 213 2.86 10.51 -0.59
C LEU A 213 2.09 11.31 0.47
N TRP A 214 0.98 11.91 0.07
CA TRP A 214 0.02 12.53 0.98
C TRP A 214 -1.03 11.49 1.38
N VAL A 215 -1.30 11.42 2.68
CA VAL A 215 -2.26 10.53 3.31
C VAL A 215 -3.31 11.40 3.98
N PHE A 216 -4.55 11.21 3.56
CA PHE A 216 -5.73 11.86 4.14
C PHE A 216 -6.52 10.78 4.85
N SER A 217 -6.65 10.89 6.17
CA SER A 217 -7.35 9.90 6.98
C SER A 217 -8.32 10.57 7.94
N ARG A 218 -9.50 9.98 8.08
CA ARG A 218 -10.53 10.34 9.07
C ARG A 218 -11.30 9.09 9.44
N SER A 219 -12.18 9.18 10.43
CA SER A 219 -13.13 8.12 10.72
C SER A 219 -14.57 8.56 10.44
N ASN A 220 -15.45 7.57 10.32
CA ASN A 220 -16.88 7.81 10.60
C ASN A 220 -17.08 8.01 12.11
N VAL A 221 -18.32 8.22 12.55
CA VAL A 221 -18.62 8.22 13.99
C VAL A 221 -18.35 6.82 14.52
N ILE A 222 -17.51 6.74 15.55
CA ILE A 222 -17.09 5.51 16.19
C ILE A 222 -17.77 5.42 17.54
N ASP A 223 -18.46 4.31 17.76
CA ASP A 223 -18.98 3.92 19.08
C ASP A 223 -17.83 3.27 19.86
N SER A 224 -17.46 3.86 21.00
CA SER A 224 -16.39 3.33 21.87
C SER A 224 -16.79 2.09 22.67
N THR A 225 -18.06 1.67 22.59
CA THR A 225 -18.61 0.51 23.31
C THR A 225 -19.39 -0.46 22.42
N PRO A 226 -18.80 -0.95 21.30
CA PRO A 226 -19.54 -1.74 20.31
C PRO A 226 -20.27 -2.94 20.94
N GLY A 227 -21.56 -3.09 20.63
CA GLY A 227 -22.37 -4.22 21.08
C GLY A 227 -22.96 -4.09 22.48
N THR A 228 -22.65 -3.03 23.23
CA THR A 228 -23.37 -2.66 24.45
C THR A 228 -24.34 -1.51 24.16
N ARG A 229 -25.52 -1.53 24.78
CA ARG A 229 -26.52 -0.48 24.54
C ARG A 229 -26.16 0.74 25.38
N GLU A 230 -25.54 1.73 24.75
CA GLU A 230 -25.35 3.03 25.38
C GLU A 230 -26.70 3.65 25.77
N VAL A 231 -26.79 4.12 27.01
CA VAL A 231 -27.87 4.97 27.48
C VAL A 231 -27.34 6.40 27.42
N ASN A 232 -27.78 7.17 26.42
CA ASN A 232 -27.56 8.62 26.19
C ASN A 232 -26.46 9.06 25.19
N GLY A 233 -25.78 8.16 24.48
CA GLY A 233 -24.83 8.53 23.40
C GLY A 233 -23.56 9.25 23.90
N GLU A 234 -23.09 8.89 25.11
CA GLU A 234 -21.93 9.52 25.74
C GLU A 234 -20.59 8.85 25.34
N GLY A 235 -20.61 7.80 24.52
CA GLY A 235 -19.44 7.01 24.08
C GLY A 235 -19.07 7.16 22.61
N ASP A 236 -19.69 8.07 21.86
CA ASP A 236 -19.34 8.30 20.46
C ASP A 236 -18.19 9.30 20.32
N PHE A 237 -17.26 9.02 19.41
CA PHE A 237 -16.21 9.96 19.03
C PHE A 237 -15.86 9.86 17.54
N VAL A 238 -15.04 10.81 17.07
CA VAL A 238 -14.62 10.87 15.67
C VAL A 238 -13.16 11.32 15.58
N PHE A 239 -12.42 10.71 14.66
CA PHE A 239 -11.15 11.24 14.19
C PHE A 239 -11.41 12.24 13.08
N THR A 240 -11.17 13.51 13.37
CA THR A 240 -11.18 14.58 12.36
C THR A 240 -10.09 14.35 11.34
N GLU A 241 -10.24 14.96 10.16
CA GLU A 241 -9.30 14.79 9.05
C GLU A 241 -7.86 15.10 9.44
N GLN A 242 -7.01 14.09 9.29
CA GLN A 242 -5.57 14.15 9.47
C GLN A 242 -4.90 14.09 8.10
N GLU A 243 -4.07 15.09 7.82
CA GLU A 243 -3.19 15.11 6.66
C GLU A 243 -1.76 14.79 7.07
N GLN A 244 -1.12 13.87 6.35
CA GLN A 244 0.27 13.52 6.55
C GLN A 244 0.99 13.42 5.22
N ARG A 245 2.25 13.84 5.19
CA ARG A 245 3.15 13.57 4.08
C ARG A 245 4.21 12.55 4.50
N VAL A 246 4.43 11.56 3.65
CA VAL A 246 5.51 10.58 3.77
C VAL A 246 6.36 10.62 2.52
N ASP A 247 7.65 10.89 2.69
CA ASP A 247 8.60 10.84 1.59
C ASP A 247 9.13 9.41 1.43
N ARG A 248 9.08 8.91 0.19
CA ARG A 248 9.52 7.57 -0.18
C ARG A 248 10.66 7.65 -1.20
N LEU A 249 11.65 6.79 -1.04
CA LEU A 249 12.72 6.57 -2.00
C LEU A 249 12.63 5.13 -2.50
N THR A 250 12.44 4.95 -3.79
CA THR A 250 12.18 3.66 -4.42
C THR A 250 13.31 3.31 -5.36
N MET A 251 13.76 2.04 -5.34
CA MET A 251 14.74 1.49 -6.27
C MET A 251 14.22 0.15 -6.78
N GLY A 252 14.33 -0.08 -8.09
CA GLY A 252 13.90 -1.32 -8.70
C GLY A 252 14.64 -1.63 -9.98
N ILE A 253 14.45 -2.85 -10.46
CA ILE A 253 15.01 -3.32 -11.73
C ILE A 253 13.92 -4.07 -12.46
N ARG A 254 13.53 -3.59 -13.64
CA ARG A 254 12.58 -4.29 -14.51
C ARG A 254 13.33 -5.21 -15.46
N PHE A 255 12.83 -6.43 -15.62
CA PHE A 255 13.24 -7.38 -16.64
C PHE A 255 12.06 -7.58 -17.60
N ILE A 256 12.28 -7.43 -18.90
CA ILE A 256 11.30 -7.73 -19.95
C ILE A 256 11.84 -8.83 -20.85
N THR A 257 11.04 -9.85 -21.11
CA THR A 257 11.31 -10.87 -22.13
C THR A 257 10.02 -11.22 -22.87
N GLY A 258 10.01 -10.98 -24.19
CA GLY A 258 8.80 -11.10 -24.99
C GLY A 258 7.67 -10.23 -24.44
N ALA A 259 6.55 -10.85 -24.12
CA ALA A 259 5.36 -10.19 -23.57
C ALA A 259 5.34 -10.17 -22.03
N PHE A 260 6.33 -10.70 -21.33
CA PHE A 260 6.30 -10.80 -19.87
C PHE A 260 7.35 -9.89 -19.23
N ASN A 261 6.99 -9.31 -18.09
CA ASN A 261 7.90 -8.56 -17.25
C ASN A 261 7.89 -9.02 -15.80
N PHE A 262 9.05 -8.88 -15.17
CA PHE A 262 9.30 -9.15 -13.76
C PHE A 262 10.04 -7.95 -13.17
N THR A 263 9.56 -7.42 -12.06
CA THR A 263 10.16 -6.24 -11.42
C THR A 263 10.22 -6.42 -9.90
N PRO A 264 11.39 -6.74 -9.33
CA PRO A 264 11.64 -6.53 -7.91
C PRO A 264 11.88 -5.04 -7.63
N GLU A 265 11.35 -4.58 -6.49
CA GLU A 265 11.46 -3.20 -6.02
C GLU A 265 11.64 -3.16 -4.49
N VAL A 266 12.41 -2.19 -4.02
CA VAL A 266 12.50 -1.80 -2.61
C VAL A 266 12.13 -0.33 -2.49
N THR A 267 11.21 -0.03 -1.58
CA THR A 267 10.81 1.34 -1.24
C THR A 267 11.15 1.62 0.22
N LEU A 268 11.94 2.66 0.46
CA LEU A 268 12.35 3.13 1.77
C LEU A 268 11.52 4.36 2.15
N SER A 269 10.96 4.35 3.35
CA SER A 269 10.20 5.47 3.93
C SER A 269 10.71 5.76 5.34
N SER A 270 10.31 6.88 5.93
CA SER A 270 10.69 7.21 7.31
C SER A 270 10.08 6.21 8.31
N GLY A 271 10.88 5.21 8.70
CA GLY A 271 10.56 4.16 9.67
C GLY A 271 10.08 2.83 9.09
N GLN A 272 9.82 2.76 7.78
CA GLN A 272 9.24 1.59 7.12
C GLN A 272 9.95 1.26 5.81
N GLN A 273 9.99 -0.03 5.48
CA GLN A 273 10.52 -0.55 4.23
C GLN A 273 9.47 -1.43 3.58
N THR A 274 9.29 -1.25 2.27
CA THR A 274 8.40 -2.07 1.45
C THR A 274 9.22 -2.83 0.42
N TYR A 275 9.12 -4.16 0.44
CA TYR A 275 9.69 -5.04 -0.57
C TYR A 275 8.57 -5.51 -1.47
N GLY A 276 8.70 -5.28 -2.77
CA GLY A 276 7.67 -5.65 -3.72
C GLY A 276 8.20 -6.38 -4.93
N VAL A 277 7.33 -7.18 -5.52
CA VAL A 277 7.55 -7.90 -6.77
C VAL A 277 6.35 -7.70 -7.66
N ASN A 278 6.60 -7.35 -8.92
CA ASN A 278 5.59 -7.25 -9.97
C ASN A 278 5.81 -8.34 -11.02
N LEU A 279 4.71 -8.96 -11.43
CA LEU A 279 4.61 -9.86 -12.57
C LEU A 279 3.62 -9.24 -13.56
N GLY A 280 4.09 -8.89 -14.75
CA GLY A 280 3.27 -8.22 -15.76
C GLY A 280 3.30 -8.94 -17.11
N ALA A 281 2.26 -8.68 -17.90
CA ALA A 281 2.19 -9.02 -19.30
C ALA A 281 1.91 -7.76 -20.12
N ASP A 282 2.75 -7.50 -21.12
CA ASP A 282 2.73 -6.36 -22.03
C ASP A 282 2.26 -6.82 -23.43
N PHE A 283 1.26 -6.16 -24.02
CA PHE A 283 0.67 -6.52 -25.31
C PHE A 283 0.16 -5.31 -26.11
#